data_AF-A0A7S0Z0G6-F1
#
_entry.id   AF-A0A7S0Z0G6-F1
#
_cell.length_a   1.000
_cell.length_b   1.000
_cell.length_c   1.000
_cell.angle_alpha   90.00
_cell.angle_beta   90.00
_cell.angle_gamma   90.00
#
_symmetry.space_group_name_H-M   'P 1'
#
loop_
_entity.id
_entity.type
_entity.pdbx_description
1 polymer ?
#
loop_
_entity_poly.entity_id
_entity_poly.type
_entity_poly.pdbx_seq_one_letter_code
_entity_poly.pdbx_strand_id
1 'polypeptide(L)'
;GPRGQGFVSADNKDRLPEEDEEDNDDWTDLERFQHFMVSQHPLRRLVCVRGLTELVHSLPVDTAIESALPMLEQAAGDEESSVRDALASQLAPALKDLLPRALPAQVARVV
;
A
#
# COMPACT_ATOMS: atom_id res chain seq x y z
N GLY A 1 34.57 43.00 0.52
CA GLY A 1 33.87 41.79 0.05
C GLY A 1 32.47 42.15 -0.40
N PRO A 2 31.99 41.64 -1.55
CA PRO A 2 30.58 41.66 -1.90
C PRO A 2 29.99 40.23 -1.79
N ARG A 3 28.96 40.01 -0.97
CA ARG A 3 27.51 40.19 -1.22
C ARG A 3 26.91 39.08 -2.11
N GLY A 4 26.23 38.17 -1.40
CA GLY A 4 25.08 37.32 -1.77
C GLY A 4 24.79 37.06 -3.24
N GLN A 5 25.02 35.83 -3.68
CA GLN A 5 24.29 35.23 -4.79
C GLN A 5 23.00 34.61 -4.23
N GLY A 6 21.88 35.20 -4.60
CA GLY A 6 20.55 34.66 -4.31
C GLY A 6 20.34 33.34 -5.06
N PHE A 7 19.79 32.37 -4.35
CA PHE A 7 19.25 31.15 -4.95
C PHE A 7 18.00 31.55 -5.74
N VAL A 8 18.11 31.61 -7.06
CA VAL A 8 16.93 31.74 -7.93
C VAL A 8 16.32 30.35 -8.02
N SER A 9 15.29 30.09 -7.20
CA SER A 9 14.47 28.89 -7.39
C SER A 9 13.71 29.07 -8.70
N ALA A 10 14.00 28.22 -9.68
CA ALA A 10 13.23 28.17 -10.91
C ALA A 10 11.81 27.73 -10.54
N ASP A 11 10.87 28.67 -10.61
CA ASP A 11 9.43 28.39 -10.61
C ASP A 11 9.13 27.45 -11.78
N ASN A 12 8.99 26.17 -11.45
CA ASN A 12 8.59 25.15 -12.41
C ASN A 12 7.08 25.29 -12.66
N LYS A 13 6.73 26.10 -13.66
CA LYS A 13 5.34 26.45 -14.04
C LYS A 13 4.53 25.33 -14.71
N ASP A 14 5.09 24.12 -14.81
CA ASP A 14 4.45 22.97 -15.44
C ASP A 14 3.97 21.91 -14.44
N ARG A 15 3.83 22.24 -13.15
CA ARG A 15 3.12 21.37 -12.22
C ARG A 15 1.64 21.43 -12.60
N LEU A 16 1.20 20.46 -13.41
CA LEU A 16 -0.21 20.10 -13.54
C LEU A 16 -0.80 20.10 -12.11
N PRO A 17 -2.02 20.64 -11.89
CA PRO A 17 -2.65 20.47 -10.60
C PRO A 17 -2.60 18.97 -10.30
N GLU A 18 -1.96 18.61 -9.19
CA GLU A 18 -2.17 17.30 -8.61
C GLU A 18 -3.68 17.28 -8.41
N GLU A 19 -4.41 16.54 -9.25
CA GLU A 19 -5.82 16.32 -9.02
C GLU A 19 -5.83 15.63 -7.67
N ASP A 20 -6.16 16.37 -6.62
CA ASP A 20 -6.45 15.84 -5.30
C ASP A 20 -7.61 14.86 -5.52
N GLU A 21 -7.30 13.62 -5.89
CA GLU A 21 -8.24 12.50 -5.93
C GLU A 21 -8.87 12.48 -4.53
N GLU A 22 -10.07 13.04 -4.39
CA GLU A 22 -10.68 13.34 -3.09
C GLU A 22 -10.74 12.08 -2.23
N ASP A 23 -10.09 12.12 -1.08
CA ASP A 23 -10.22 11.06 -0.08
C ASP A 23 -11.67 11.05 0.39
N ASN A 24 -12.37 9.93 0.16
CA ASN A 24 -13.72 9.77 0.67
C ASN A 24 -13.66 9.21 2.10
N ASP A 25 -14.14 10.01 3.05
CA ASP A 25 -14.20 9.65 4.47
C ASP A 25 -15.13 8.45 4.74
N ASP A 26 -16.09 8.17 3.85
CA ASP A 26 -17.03 7.05 3.98
C ASP A 26 -16.44 5.71 3.49
N TRP A 27 -15.24 5.69 2.92
CA TRP A 27 -14.61 4.44 2.49
C TRP A 27 -14.22 3.55 3.67
N THR A 28 -14.57 2.27 3.55
CA THR A 28 -13.97 1.21 4.34
C THR A 28 -12.47 1.12 4.08
N ASP A 29 -11.73 0.48 5.00
CA ASP A 29 -10.29 0.28 4.84
C ASP A 29 -9.95 -0.50 3.56
N LEU A 30 -10.80 -1.45 3.16
CA LEU A 30 -10.62 -2.22 1.93
C LEU A 30 -10.87 -1.36 0.68
N GLU A 31 -11.94 -0.56 0.65
CA GLU A 31 -12.22 0.33 -0.48
C GLU A 31 -11.12 1.37 -0.65
N ARG A 32 -10.67 1.98 0.46
CA ARG A 32 -9.53 2.91 0.45
C ARG A 32 -8.28 2.21 -0.06
N PHE A 33 -7.99 0.99 0.40
CA PHE A 33 -6.85 0.20 -0.07
C PHE A 33 -6.93 -0.09 -1.57
N GLN A 34 -8.10 -0.50 -2.07
CA GLN A 34 -8.33 -0.76 -3.50
C GLN A 34 -8.15 0.49 -4.35
N HIS A 35 -8.67 1.63 -3.90
CA HIS A 35 -8.55 2.88 -4.63
C HIS A 35 -7.10 3.38 -4.66
N PHE A 36 -6.44 3.41 -3.51
CA PHE A 36 -5.08 3.94 -3.40
C PHE A 36 -4.05 3.05 -4.08
N MET A 37 -4.23 1.72 -4.10
CA MET A 37 -3.30 0.81 -4.74
C MET A 37 -3.14 1.06 -6.25
N VAL A 38 -4.16 1.59 -6.92
CA VAL A 38 -4.12 1.93 -8.36
C VAL A 38 -3.88 3.41 -8.65
N SER A 39 -3.70 4.23 -7.60
CA SER A 39 -3.45 5.67 -7.76
C SER A 39 -2.11 5.92 -8.45
N GLN A 40 -2.03 7.00 -9.22
CA GLN A 40 -0.78 7.47 -9.81
C GLN A 40 0.19 8.00 -8.76
N HIS A 41 -0.29 8.36 -7.56
CA HIS A 41 0.53 8.91 -6.48
C HIS A 41 1.29 7.82 -5.71
N PRO A 42 2.64 7.78 -5.77
CA PRO A 42 3.46 6.78 -5.08
C PRO A 42 3.18 6.65 -3.58
N LEU A 43 2.93 7.77 -2.91
CA LEU A 43 2.70 7.80 -1.46
C LEU A 43 1.42 7.08 -1.06
N ARG A 44 0.37 7.12 -1.87
CA ARG A 44 -0.90 6.42 -1.59
C ARG A 44 -0.70 4.90 -1.65
N ARG A 45 -0.06 4.42 -2.71
CA ARG A 45 0.34 3.01 -2.87
C ARG A 45 1.25 2.55 -1.74
N LEU A 46 2.24 3.37 -1.37
CA LEU A 46 3.17 3.09 -0.28
C LEU A 46 2.45 2.96 1.09
N VAL A 47 1.52 3.86 1.39
CA VAL A 47 0.74 3.82 2.63
C VAL A 47 -0.09 2.54 2.69
N CYS A 48 -0.74 2.17 1.59
CA CYS A 48 -1.48 0.91 1.50
C CYS A 48 -0.61 -0.30 1.80
N VAL A 49 0.53 -0.43 1.15
CA VAL A 49 1.42 -1.56 1.35
C VAL A 49 1.93 -1.62 2.79
N ARG A 50 2.22 -0.47 3.41
CA ARG A 50 2.63 -0.41 4.83
C ARG A 50 1.52 -0.82 5.79
N GLY A 51 0.26 -0.51 5.47
CA GLY A 51 -0.93 -0.90 6.23
C GLY A 51 -1.43 -2.32 5.95
N LEU A 52 -0.77 -3.08 5.07
CA LEU A 52 -1.25 -4.39 4.62
C LEU A 52 -1.56 -5.35 5.78
N THR A 53 -0.67 -5.44 6.76
CA THR A 53 -0.83 -6.34 7.90
C THR A 53 -2.09 -6.00 8.72
N GLU A 54 -2.33 -4.72 8.96
CA GLU A 54 -3.50 -4.22 9.69
C GLU A 54 -4.79 -4.51 8.92
N LEU A 55 -4.79 -4.26 7.61
CA LEU A 55 -5.92 -4.57 6.73
C LEU A 55 -6.24 -6.07 6.72
N VAL A 56 -5.24 -6.92 6.53
CA VAL A 56 -5.45 -8.38 6.50
C VAL A 56 -5.98 -8.88 7.85
N HIS A 57 -5.58 -8.27 8.97
CA HIS A 57 -6.13 -8.58 10.29
C HIS A 57 -7.60 -8.18 10.39
N SER A 58 -7.99 -7.00 9.92
CA SER A 58 -9.36 -6.47 10.06
C SER A 58 -10.39 -7.17 9.18
N LEU A 59 -9.95 -7.81 8.08
CA LEU A 59 -10.85 -8.45 7.11
C LEU A 59 -11.18 -9.91 7.47
N PRO A 60 -12.37 -10.42 7.07
CA PRO A 60 -12.60 -11.85 6.97
C PRO A 60 -11.54 -12.53 6.10
N VAL A 61 -11.20 -13.77 6.42
CA VAL A 61 -10.12 -14.52 5.73
C VAL A 61 -10.36 -14.61 4.24
N ASP A 62 -11.58 -15.00 3.84
CA ASP A 62 -11.95 -15.14 2.43
C ASP A 62 -11.81 -13.79 1.70
N THR A 63 -12.27 -12.70 2.32
CA THR A 63 -12.13 -11.34 1.78
C THR A 63 -10.66 -10.92 1.64
N ALA A 64 -9.81 -11.21 2.63
CA ALA A 64 -8.39 -10.91 2.56
C ALA A 64 -7.71 -11.64 1.40
N ILE A 65 -8.04 -12.93 1.20
CA ILE A 65 -7.48 -13.76 0.14
C ILE A 65 -7.98 -13.31 -1.25
N GLU A 66 -9.28 -13.04 -1.39
CA GLU A 66 -9.89 -12.72 -2.67
C GLU A 66 -9.68 -11.27 -3.11
N SER A 67 -9.54 -10.34 -2.16
CA SER A 67 -9.52 -8.90 -2.46
C SER A 67 -8.19 -8.20 -2.17
N ALA A 68 -7.51 -8.54 -1.06
CA ALA A 68 -6.29 -7.83 -0.67
C ALA A 68 -5.02 -8.46 -1.27
N LEU A 69 -4.92 -9.81 -1.25
CA LEU A 69 -3.74 -10.51 -1.76
C LEU A 69 -3.46 -10.32 -3.27
N PRO A 70 -4.46 -10.29 -4.18
CA PRO A 70 -4.19 -10.10 -5.60
C PRO A 70 -3.51 -8.76 -5.91
N MET A 71 -3.75 -7.73 -5.09
CA MET A 71 -3.12 -6.43 -5.28
C MET A 71 -1.63 -6.40 -4.86
N LEU A 72 -1.14 -7.47 -4.21
CA LEU A 72 0.29 -7.60 -3.92
C LEU A 72 1.12 -7.88 -5.18
N GLU A 73 0.53 -8.49 -6.21
CA GLU A 73 1.21 -8.66 -7.50
C GLU A 73 1.52 -7.30 -8.13
N GLN A 74 0.57 -6.36 -8.04
CA GLN A 74 0.77 -4.98 -8.49
C GLN A 74 1.84 -4.27 -7.67
N ALA A 75 1.80 -4.38 -6.33
CA ALA A 75 2.82 -3.80 -5.47
C ALA A 75 4.23 -4.38 -5.72
N ALA A 76 4.33 -5.66 -6.09
CA ALA A 76 5.60 -6.30 -6.41
C ALA A 76 6.21 -5.78 -7.72
N GLY A 77 5.35 -5.43 -8.69
CA GLY A 77 5.72 -4.84 -9.96
C GLY A 77 5.70 -3.30 -10.00
N ASP A 78 5.50 -2.64 -8.86
CA ASP A 78 5.36 -1.18 -8.80
C ASP A 78 6.59 -0.46 -9.38
N GLU A 79 6.39 0.66 -10.06
CA GLU A 79 7.49 1.46 -10.63
C GLU A 79 8.41 1.99 -9.53
N GLU A 80 7.85 2.29 -8.36
CA GLU A 80 8.54 2.92 -7.24
C GLU A 80 9.20 1.88 -6.34
N SER A 81 10.53 1.95 -6.21
CA SER A 81 11.29 0.98 -5.41
C SER A 81 10.85 0.97 -3.94
N SER A 82 10.45 2.13 -3.41
CA SER A 82 9.97 2.27 -2.04
C SER A 82 8.70 1.44 -1.76
N VAL A 83 7.81 1.30 -2.75
CA VAL A 83 6.60 0.48 -2.65
C VAL A 83 6.97 -1.00 -2.66
N ARG A 84 7.86 -1.41 -3.57
CA ARG A 84 8.38 -2.79 -3.63
C ARG A 84 9.09 -3.21 -2.34
N ASP A 85 9.93 -2.33 -1.79
CA ASP A 85 10.67 -2.57 -0.55
C ASP A 85 9.73 -2.67 0.67
N ALA A 86 8.68 -1.83 0.69
CA ALA A 86 7.65 -1.90 1.71
C ALA A 86 6.90 -3.23 1.63
N LEU A 87 6.57 -3.71 0.43
CA LEU A 87 5.90 -5.00 0.24
C LEU A 87 6.77 -6.14 0.76
N ALA A 88 8.06 -6.16 0.38
CA ALA A 88 9.00 -7.17 0.85
C ALA A 88 9.07 -7.22 2.39
N SER A 89 8.96 -6.06 3.03
CA SER A 89 8.98 -5.94 4.50
C SER A 89 7.66 -6.38 5.15
N GLN A 90 6.52 -6.22 4.48
CA GLN A 90 5.17 -6.47 5.03
C GLN A 90 4.62 -7.85 4.67
N LEU A 91 5.14 -8.50 3.63
CA LEU A 91 4.63 -9.78 3.13
C LEU A 91 4.74 -10.89 4.19
N ALA A 92 5.90 -11.04 4.82
CA ALA A 92 6.10 -12.09 5.83
C ALA A 92 5.22 -11.89 7.08
N PRO A 93 5.13 -10.67 7.68
CA PRO A 93 4.16 -10.38 8.73
C PRO A 93 2.70 -10.67 8.34
N ALA A 94 2.25 -10.17 7.19
CA ALA A 94 0.87 -10.34 6.73
C ALA A 94 0.50 -11.82 6.54
N LEU A 95 1.39 -12.62 5.94
CA LEU A 95 1.16 -14.06 5.75
C LEU A 95 1.21 -14.83 7.08
N LYS A 96 2.10 -14.44 8.00
CA LYS A 96 2.17 -15.05 9.34
C LYS A 96 0.84 -14.91 10.09
N ASP A 97 0.16 -13.79 9.92
CA ASP A 97 -1.13 -13.53 10.56
C ASP A 97 -2.31 -14.18 9.81
N LEU A 98 -2.26 -14.22 8.48
CA LEU A 98 -3.34 -14.79 7.66
C LEU A 98 -3.35 -16.32 7.64
N LEU A 99 -2.19 -16.97 7.48
CA LEU A 99 -2.10 -18.42 7.28
C LEU A 99 -2.76 -19.26 8.39
N PRO A 100 -2.57 -18.95 9.70
CA PRO A 100 -3.22 -19.70 10.77
C PRO A 100 -4.75 -19.60 10.74
N ARG A 101 -5.29 -18.52 10.18
CA ARG A 101 -6.73 -18.29 10.05
C ARG A 101 -7.30 -18.95 8.78
N ALA A 102 -6.47 -19.07 7.74
CA ALA A 102 -6.84 -19.66 6.45
C ALA A 102 -6.73 -21.19 6.40
N LEU A 103 -5.86 -21.78 7.21
CA LEU A 103 -5.74 -23.24 7.27
C LEU A 103 -6.84 -23.80 8.20
N PRO A 104 -7.74 -24.68 7.70
CA PRO A 104 -8.68 -25.36 8.59
C PRO A 104 -7.91 -26.17 9.63
N ALA A 105 -8.43 -26.23 10.86
CA ALA A 105 -7.83 -26.90 12.02
C ALA A 105 -7.51 -28.42 11.85
N GLN A 106 -7.71 -28.99 10.65
CA GLN A 106 -7.58 -30.41 10.36
C GLN A 106 -6.14 -30.85 9.99
N VAL A 107 -5.21 -29.93 9.74
CA VAL A 107 -3.80 -30.30 9.50
C VAL A 107 -3.02 -30.53 10.80
N ALA A 108 -3.56 -30.12 11.95
CA ALA A 108 -2.90 -30.26 13.26
C ALA A 108 -3.04 -31.64 13.94
N ARG A 109 -3.62 -32.65 13.28
CA ARG A 109 -3.78 -34.02 13.81
C ARG A 109 -3.19 -35.08 12.88
N VAL A 110 -1.97 -34.87 12.39
CA VAL A 110 -1.15 -35.96 11.85
C VAL A 110 0.29 -35.79 12.31
N VAL A 111 0.54 -35.89 13.62
CA VAL A 111 1.78 -36.46 14.19
C VAL A 111 1.46 -37.02 15.56
#